data_AF-A0A7J7CG43-F1
#
_entry.id   AF-A0A7J7CG43-F1
#
_cell.length_a   1.000
_cell.length_b   1.000
_cell.length_c   1.000
_cell.angle_alpha   90.00
_cell.angle_beta   90.00
_cell.angle_gamma   90.00
#
_symmetry.space_group_name_H-M   'P 1'
#
loop_
_entity.id
_entity.type
_entity.pdbx_description
1 polymer ?
#
loop_
_entity_poly.entity_id
_entity_poly.type
_entity_poly.pdbx_seq_one_letter_code
_entity_poly.pdbx_strand_id
1 'polypeptide(L)'
;MGGGADHGHGAEGAHGPADFRSKVWSMSGGPNCRPKHWRRNTAIAMAGIFLICIPIAMKSAELEQRPHHPVRPIPSQLWCKNFGNKEY
;
A
#
# COMPACT_ATOMS: atom_id res chain seq x y z
N MET A 1 -8.66 -17.22 42.78
CA MET A 1 -9.69 -16.23 43.16
C MET A 1 -9.60 -15.10 42.16
N GLY A 2 -10.47 -15.07 41.14
CA GLY A 2 -11.70 -14.24 41.10
C GLY A 2 -11.36 -12.95 40.33
N GLY A 3 -11.82 -12.70 39.10
CA GLY A 3 -13.22 -12.52 38.70
C GLY A 3 -13.58 -11.04 38.84
N GLY A 4 -13.71 -10.30 37.73
CA GLY A 4 -14.11 -8.89 37.77
C GLY A 4 -14.15 -8.26 36.39
N ALA A 5 -15.35 -8.13 35.83
CA ALA A 5 -15.62 -7.40 34.60
C ALA A 5 -15.70 -5.90 34.89
N ASP A 6 -14.69 -5.13 34.54
CA ASP A 6 -14.74 -3.67 34.64
C ASP A 6 -15.20 -3.06 33.31
N HIS A 7 -16.53 -2.87 33.22
CA HIS A 7 -17.15 -1.91 32.31
C HIS A 7 -16.87 -0.50 32.85
N GLY A 8 -15.74 0.09 32.43
CA GLY A 8 -15.39 1.46 32.74
C GLY A 8 -16.25 2.46 31.97
N HIS A 9 -17.27 3.01 32.64
CA HIS A 9 -17.90 4.28 32.29
C HIS A 9 -16.87 5.40 32.42
N GLY A 10 -16.39 5.92 31.28
CA GLY A 10 -15.46 7.05 31.21
C GLY A 10 -16.06 8.23 30.46
N ALA A 11 -16.41 9.27 31.22
CA ALA A 11 -16.70 10.65 30.82
C ALA A 11 -17.97 10.89 29.97
N GLU A 12 -19.08 11.13 30.66
CA GLU A 12 -20.11 12.05 30.17
C GLU A 12 -19.49 13.44 29.94
N GLY A 13 -19.47 13.89 28.68
CA GLY A 13 -18.96 15.21 28.34
C GLY A 13 -18.79 15.40 26.84
N ALA A 14 -19.88 15.78 26.18
CA ALA A 14 -20.06 16.09 24.75
C ALA A 14 -20.48 14.92 23.85
N HIS A 15 -21.52 15.19 23.06
CA HIS A 15 -22.13 14.38 21.99
C HIS A 15 -23.32 13.50 22.42
N GLY A 16 -24.44 13.68 21.70
CA GLY A 16 -25.76 13.11 21.97
C GLY A 16 -25.85 11.57 21.83
N PRO A 17 -27.03 11.00 21.53
CA PRO A 17 -27.29 9.55 21.63
C PRO A 17 -26.17 8.75 20.95
N ALA A 18 -25.63 7.76 21.67
CA ALA A 18 -24.42 7.00 21.34
C ALA A 18 -24.15 6.92 19.82
N ASP A 19 -23.06 7.55 19.35
CA ASP A 19 -22.78 7.70 17.93
C ASP A 19 -22.59 6.32 17.27
N PHE A 20 -23.64 5.84 16.59
CA PHE A 20 -23.72 4.51 15.97
C PHE A 20 -22.62 4.28 14.93
N ARG A 21 -21.99 5.36 14.45
CA ARG A 21 -20.82 5.34 13.56
C ARG A 21 -19.64 4.56 14.14
N SER A 22 -19.55 4.46 15.46
CA SER A 22 -18.52 3.63 16.14
C SER A 22 -18.79 2.11 16.02
N LYS A 23 -20.04 1.72 15.74
CA LYS A 23 -20.48 0.32 15.64
C LYS A 23 -20.48 -0.20 14.20
N VAL A 24 -20.39 0.68 13.21
CA VAL A 24 -20.43 0.33 11.79
C VAL A 24 -19.00 0.21 11.25
N TRP A 25 -18.69 -0.94 10.66
CA TRP A 25 -17.43 -1.16 9.97
C TRP A 25 -17.58 -0.97 8.46
N SER A 26 -16.61 -0.32 7.83
CA SER A 26 -16.51 -0.16 6.38
C SER A 26 -15.09 -0.48 5.93
N MET A 27 -14.94 -1.03 4.72
CA MET A 27 -13.65 -1.38 4.14
C MET A 27 -12.70 -0.18 4.02
N SER A 28 -13.23 1.01 3.71
CA SER A 28 -12.44 2.25 3.61
C SER A 28 -12.17 2.92 4.95
N GLY A 29 -12.77 2.44 6.04
CA GLY A 29 -12.90 3.15 7.31
C GLY A 29 -14.16 4.00 7.40
N GLY A 30 -14.40 4.57 8.58
CA GLY A 30 -15.52 5.46 8.91
C GLY A 30 -15.13 6.96 8.97
N PRO A 31 -16.09 7.82 9.34
CA PRO A 31 -15.86 9.26 9.47
C PRO A 31 -14.71 9.59 10.42
N ASN A 32 -13.84 10.52 10.03
CA ASN A 32 -12.68 10.95 10.82
C ASN A 32 -11.73 9.82 11.28
N CYS A 33 -11.54 8.79 10.45
CA CYS A 33 -10.63 7.69 10.74
C CYS A 33 -9.20 8.14 11.06
N ARG A 34 -8.78 7.96 12.32
CA ARG A 34 -7.41 8.21 12.80
C ARG A 34 -6.93 7.04 13.66
N PRO A 35 -6.59 5.89 13.06
CA PRO A 35 -6.17 4.72 13.82
C PRO A 35 -4.81 4.96 14.49
N LYS A 36 -4.66 4.49 15.73
CA LYS A 36 -3.44 4.63 16.54
C LYS A 36 -2.15 4.16 15.83
N HIS A 37 -2.26 3.16 14.96
CA HIS A 37 -1.14 2.51 14.29
C HIS A 37 -1.04 2.80 12.78
N TRP A 38 -1.62 3.91 12.30
CA TRP A 38 -1.66 4.23 10.86
C TRP A 38 -0.28 4.11 10.19
N ARG A 39 0.78 4.63 10.81
CA ARG A 39 2.15 4.61 10.25
C ARG A 39 2.68 3.19 10.04
N ARG A 40 2.49 2.31 11.04
CA ARG A 40 2.93 0.91 10.95
C ARG A 40 2.17 0.16 9.87
N ASN A 41 0.84 0.38 9.79
CA ASN A 41 0.00 -0.29 8.80
C ASN A 41 0.35 0.16 7.37
N THR A 42 0.61 1.45 7.17
CA THR A 42 1.10 1.99 5.88
C THR A 42 2.46 1.42 5.53
N ALA A 43 3.38 1.30 6.50
CA ALA A 43 4.70 0.71 6.24
C ALA A 43 4.59 -0.76 5.79
N ILE A 44 3.73 -1.55 6.42
CA ILE A 44 3.47 -2.96 6.03
C ILE A 44 2.87 -3.02 4.62
N ALA A 45 1.90 -2.16 4.30
CA ALA A 45 1.30 -2.12 2.98
C ALA A 45 2.33 -1.76 1.89
N MET A 46 3.14 -0.74 2.13
CA MET A 46 4.22 -0.34 1.22
C MET A 46 5.26 -1.44 1.05
N ALA A 47 5.63 -2.13 2.14
CA ALA A 47 6.55 -3.27 2.07
C ALA A 47 5.98 -4.38 1.16
N GLY A 48 4.70 -4.73 1.33
CA GLY A 48 4.03 -5.71 0.46
C GLY A 48 4.02 -5.28 -1.01
N ILE A 49 3.73 -4.00 -1.30
CA ILE A 49 3.76 -3.46 -2.67
C ILE A 49 5.16 -3.61 -3.27
N PHE A 50 6.21 -3.16 -2.58
CA PHE A 50 7.57 -3.25 -3.11
C PHE A 50 8.05 -4.69 -3.30
N LEU A 51 7.73 -5.57 -2.36
CA LEU A 51 8.07 -6.99 -2.46
C LEU A 51 7.50 -7.65 -3.72
N ILE A 52 6.33 -7.20 -4.18
CA ILE A 52 5.67 -7.74 -5.37
C ILE A 52 6.13 -6.98 -6.64
N CYS A 53 6.16 -5.65 -6.60
CA CYS A 53 6.44 -4.84 -7.77
C CYS A 53 7.89 -4.94 -8.25
N ILE A 54 8.87 -5.10 -7.35
CA ILE A 54 10.29 -5.21 -7.73
C ILE A 54 10.57 -6.46 -8.59
N PRO A 55 10.23 -7.69 -8.17
CA PRO A 55 10.49 -8.86 -9.00
C PRO A 55 9.71 -8.83 -10.32
N ILE A 56 8.48 -8.31 -10.31
CA ILE A 56 7.70 -8.09 -11.54
C ILE A 56 8.44 -7.14 -12.48
N ALA A 57 8.96 -6.02 -11.97
CA ALA A 57 9.71 -5.05 -12.78
C ALA A 57 11.01 -5.65 -13.34
N MET A 58 11.75 -6.42 -12.53
CA MET A 58 12.96 -7.13 -12.99
C MET A 58 12.61 -8.12 -14.11
N LYS A 59 11.59 -8.95 -13.92
CA LYS A 59 11.16 -9.91 -14.94
C LYS A 59 10.62 -9.23 -16.19
N SER A 60 9.87 -8.14 -16.02
CA SER A 60 9.39 -7.32 -17.13
C SER A 60 10.55 -6.74 -17.95
N ALA A 61 11.61 -6.27 -17.29
CA ALA A 61 12.78 -5.71 -17.95
C ALA A 61 13.61 -6.77 -18.71
N GLU A 62 13.72 -7.99 -18.16
CA GLU A 62 14.37 -9.12 -18.83
C GLU A 62 13.62 -9.59 -20.09
N LEU A 63 12.29 -9.53 -20.06
CA LEU A 63 11.44 -10.01 -21.15
C LEU A 63 11.22 -8.96 -22.25
N GLU A 64 11.44 -7.68 -21.95
CA GLU A 64 11.27 -6.63 -22.94
C GLU A 64 12.26 -6.84 -24.09
N GLN A 65 11.77 -6.87 -25.33
CA GLN A 65 12.61 -6.95 -26.53
C GLN A 65 12.49 -5.64 -27.29
N ARG A 66 13.63 -5.04 -27.64
CA ARG A 66 13.69 -3.79 -28.43
C ARG A 66 14.49 -4.01 -29.71
N PRO A 67 13.85 -4.44 -30.82
CA PRO A 67 14.54 -4.67 -32.09
C PRO A 67 15.28 -3.43 -32.61
N HIS A 68 14.73 -2.24 -32.38
CA HIS A 68 15.34 -0.98 -32.77
C HIS A 68 15.80 -0.19 -31.53
N HIS A 69 17.06 0.24 -31.54
CA HIS A 69 17.55 1.22 -30.57
C HIS A 69 16.85 2.58 -30.72
N PRO A 70 16.50 3.24 -29.61
CA PRO A 70 15.89 4.56 -29.66
C PRO A 70 16.89 5.60 -30.23
N VAL A 71 16.40 6.50 -31.07
CA VAL A 71 17.19 7.57 -31.73
C VAL A 71 17.66 8.65 -30.74
N ARG A 72 17.07 8.68 -29.54
CA ARG A 72 17.33 9.66 -28.48
C ARG A 72 17.43 8.97 -27.11
N PRO A 73 18.13 9.55 -26.13
CA PRO A 73 18.20 8.99 -24.80
C PRO A 73 16.80 8.96 -24.16
N ILE A 74 16.37 7.78 -23.71
CA ILE A 74 15.10 7.60 -22.99
C ILE A 74 15.36 6.96 -21.62
N PRO A 75 14.66 7.37 -20.55
CA PRO A 75 14.92 6.89 -19.19
C PRO A 75 14.88 5.36 -19.05
N SER A 76 14.02 4.71 -19.83
CA SER A 76 13.87 3.25 -19.84
C SER A 76 15.06 2.49 -20.44
N GLN A 77 16.09 3.17 -20.94
CA GLN A 77 17.37 2.53 -21.29
C GLN A 77 18.20 2.15 -20.06
N LEU A 78 17.93 2.75 -18.89
CA LEU A 78 18.69 2.44 -17.67
C LEU A 78 18.42 1.01 -17.19
N TRP A 79 17.19 0.51 -17.37
CA TRP A 79 16.75 -0.78 -16.88
C TRP A 79 16.41 -1.79 -17.98
N CYS A 80 16.08 -1.39 -19.21
CA CYS A 80 15.81 -2.32 -20.31
C CYS A 80 16.99 -2.35 -21.28
N LYS A 81 17.78 -3.44 -21.24
CA LYS A 81 19.05 -3.58 -21.98
C LYS A 81 18.97 -4.50 -23.20
N ASN A 82 17.85 -5.18 -23.39
CA ASN A 82 17.60 -6.17 -24.44
C ASN A 82 17.31 -5.50 -25.80
N PHE A 83 18.29 -4.79 -26.33
CA PHE A 83 18.23 -4.30 -27.69
C PHE A 83 18.60 -5.43 -28.68
N GLY A 84 17.83 -5.58 -29.74
CA GLY A 84 18.04 -6.63 -30.74
C GLY A 84 19.37 -6.47 -31.47
N ASN A 85 19.94 -7.60 -31.91
CA ASN A 85 21.10 -7.59 -32.80
C ASN A 85 20.70 -6.89 -34.10
N LYS A 86 21.52 -5.93 -34.56
CA LYS A 86 21.36 -5.27 -35.85
C LYS A 86 21.77 -6.23 -36.97
N GLU A 87 20.95 -7.23 -37.24
CA GLU A 87 21.02 -7.99 -38.50
C GLU A 87 20.00 -7.39 -39.47
N TYR A 88 20.48 -6.48 -40.31
CA TYR A 88 19.82 -6.03 -41.54
C TYR A 88 20.84 -6.11 -42.67
#